data_AF-A0A2V6RFH6-F1
#
_entry.id   AF-A0A2V6RFH6-F1
#
_cell.length_a   1.000
_cell.length_b   1.000
_cell.length_c   1.000
_cell.angle_alpha   90.00
_cell.angle_beta   90.00
_cell.angle_gamma   90.00
#
_symmetry.space_group_name_H-M   'P 1'
#
loop_
_entity.id
_entity.type
_entity.pdbx_description
1 polymer ?
#
loop_
_entity_poly.entity_id
_entity_poly.type
_entity_poly.pdbx_seq_one_letter_code
_entity_poly.pdbx_strand_id
1 'polypeptide(L)' 'GGPGFVKADTLITLTEIDGGTRVSYSADVQVGGLIAGVGQRMLGGVSKMMAEQFFGKMSDLLKA' A
#
# COMPACT_ATOMS: atom_id res chain seq x y z
N GLY A 1 25.77 -9.46 4.22
CA GLY A 1 24.31 -9.59 4.39
C GLY A 1 23.65 -9.22 3.09
N GLY A 2 22.68 -10.00 2.62
CA GLY A 2 22.00 -9.74 1.34
C GLY A 2 21.19 -8.43 1.35
N PRO A 3 20.73 -7.96 0.17
CA PRO A 3 20.11 -6.65 -0.03
C PRO A 3 18.82 -6.40 0.78
N GLY A 4 18.25 -7.43 1.41
CA GLY A 4 16.98 -7.38 2.13
C GLY A 4 15.82 -7.89 1.29
N PHE A 5 14.63 -7.99 1.90
CA PHE A 5 13.42 -8.46 1.23
C PHE A 5 12.18 -7.78 1.80
N VAL A 6 11.12 -7.79 0.99
CA VAL A 6 9.75 -7.43 1.37
C VAL A 6 8.83 -8.55 0.88
N LYS A 7 7.99 -9.07 1.76
CA LYS A 7 6.87 -9.96 1.42
C LYS A 7 5.59 -9.31 1.90
N ALA A 8 4.55 -9.33 1.10
CA ALA A 8 3.29 -8.70 1.45
C ALA A 8 2.11 -9.54 0.94
N ASP A 9 1.14 -9.77 1.82
CA ASP A 9 -0.16 -10.31 1.48
C ASP A 9 -1.18 -9.20 1.64
N THR A 10 -1.89 -8.87 0.56
CA THR A 10 -2.84 -7.74 0.54
C THR A 10 -4.23 -8.21 0.16
N LEU A 11 -5.20 -7.85 0.99
CA LEU A 11 -6.62 -7.99 0.70
C LEU A 11 -7.18 -6.63 0.28
N ILE A 12 -7.80 -6.59 -0.89
CA ILE A 12 -8.55 -5.42 -1.37
C ILE A 12 -10.02 -5.81 -1.45
N THR A 13 -10.86 -5.01 -0.80
CA THR A 13 -12.32 -5.16 -0.82
C THR A 13 -12.92 -3.96 -1.54
N LEU A 14 -13.72 -4.25 -2.56
CA LEU A 14 -14.55 -3.28 -3.26
C LEU A 14 -15.99 -3.44 -2.77
N THR A 15 -16.61 -2.35 -2.36
CA THR A 15 -17.99 -2.35 -1.88
C THR A 15 -18.76 -1.26 -2.60
N GLU A 16 -19.86 -1.64 -3.23
CA GLU A 16 -20.80 -0.69 -3.81
C GLU A 16 -21.41 0.16 -2.69
N ILE A 17 -21.46 1.47 -2.93
CA ILE A 17 -22.10 2.45 -2.07
C ILE A 17 -22.91 3.40 -2.93
N ASP A 18 -23.85 4.14 -2.33
CA ASP A 18 -24.57 5.16 -3.07
C ASP A 18 -23.58 6.19 -3.66
N GLY A 19 -23.69 6.42 -4.96
CA GLY A 19 -22.80 7.32 -5.70
C GLY A 19 -21.38 6.83 -5.96
N GLY A 20 -21.03 5.55 -5.73
CA GLY A 20 -19.72 5.03 -6.17
C GLY A 20 -19.28 3.69 -5.57
N THR A 21 -17.96 3.51 -5.47
CA THR A 21 -17.35 2.31 -4.90
C THR A 21 -16.40 2.69 -3.77
N ARG A 22 -16.61 2.12 -2.58
CA ARG A 22 -15.63 2.20 -1.50
C ARG A 22 -14.54 1.15 -1.72
N VAL A 23 -13.30 1.59 -1.73
CA VAL A 23 -12.12 0.72 -1.75
C VAL A 23 -11.54 0.65 -0.35
N SER A 24 -11.45 -0.56 0.21
CA SER A 24 -10.75 -0.83 1.47
C SER A 24 -9.61 -1.79 1.21
N TYR A 25 -8.48 -1.59 1.89
CA TYR A 25 -7.33 -2.47 1.77
C TYR A 25 -6.74 -2.78 3.14
N SER A 26 -6.22 -3.99 3.29
CA SER A 26 -5.43 -4.43 4.44
C SER A 26 -4.24 -5.23 3.93
N ALA A 27 -3.07 -4.99 4.50
CA ALA A 27 -1.85 -5.68 4.10
C ALA A 27 -1.09 -6.16 5.34
N ASP A 28 -0.67 -7.43 5.30
CA ASP A 28 0.35 -7.96 6.20
C ASP A 28 1.69 -7.95 5.45
N VAL A 29 2.71 -7.32 6.03
CA VAL A 29 3.98 -7.05 5.37
C VAL A 29 5.15 -7.45 6.26
N GLN A 30 6.03 -8.30 5.73
CA GLN A 30 7.28 -8.71 6.35
C GLN A 30 8.46 -8.09 5.62
N VAL A 31 9.30 -7.37 6.37
CA VAL A 31 10.52 -6.72 5.86
C VAL A 31 11.72 -7.24 6.62
N GLY A 32 12.78 -7.63 5.90
CA GLY A 32 13.98 -8.22 6.51
C GLY A 32 15.28 -7.87 5.80
N GLY A 33 16.41 -8.16 6.44
CA GLY A 33 17.75 -7.84 5.94
C GLY A 33 18.12 -6.37 6.08
N LEU A 34 19.06 -5.89 5.25
CA LEU A 34 19.64 -4.54 5.41
C LEU A 34 18.58 -3.43 5.36
N ILE A 35 17.57 -3.57 4.51
CA ILE A 35 16.49 -2.58 4.39
C ILE A 35 15.62 -2.48 5.65
N ALA A 36 15.50 -3.53 6.47
CA ALA A 36 14.77 -3.46 7.74
C ALA A 36 15.43 -2.50 8.74
N GLY A 37 16.72 -2.21 8.57
CA GLY A 37 17.48 -1.30 9.41
C GLY A 37 17.07 0.18 9.30
N VAL A 38 16.32 0.57 8.25
CA VAL A 38 15.85 1.96 8.10
C VAL A 38 14.70 2.33 9.07
N GLY A 39 14.11 1.31 9.70
CA GLY A 39 13.09 1.47 10.74
C GLY A 39 11.65 1.61 10.22
N GLN A 40 10.70 1.22 11.08
CA GLN A 40 9.27 1.17 10.77
C GLN A 40 8.68 2.53 10.39
N ARG A 41 9.14 3.64 11.00
CA ARG A 41 8.64 4.99 10.71
C ARG A 41 8.89 5.41 9.26
N MET A 42 10.11 5.19 8.77
CA MET A 42 10.51 5.54 7.40
C MET A 42 9.76 4.67 6.39
N LEU A 43 9.78 3.35 6.59
CA LEU A 43 9.07 2.40 5.72
C LEU A 43 7.57 2.70 5.68
N GLY A 44 6.93 2.87 6.84
CA GLY A 44 5.50 3.18 6.93
C GLY A 44 5.13 4.49 6.25
N GLY A 45 5.96 5.54 6.39
CA GLY A 45 5.74 6.82 5.72
C GLY A 45 5.78 6.71 4.19
N VAL A 46 6.78 6.01 3.66
CA VAL A 46 6.91 5.78 2.20
C VAL A 46 5.78 4.90 1.69
N SER A 47 5.44 3.81 2.38
CA SER A 47 4.32 2.94 2.01
C SER A 47 2.99 3.68 1.95
N LYS A 48 2.69 4.53 2.95
CA LYS A 48 1.47 5.35 2.96
C LYS A 48 1.41 6.30 1.78
N MET A 49 2.50 7.03 1.52
CA MET A 49 2.60 7.94 0.39
C MET A 49 2.37 7.22 -0.95
N MET A 50 2.94 6.02 -1.12
CA MET A 50 2.76 5.24 -2.36
C MET A 50 1.31 4.77 -2.53
N ALA A 51 0.66 4.33 -1.46
CA ALA A 51 -0.76 3.95 -1.48
C ALA A 51 -1.66 5.14 -1.85
N GLU A 52 -1.42 6.31 -1.27
CA GLU A 52 -2.16 7.55 -1.59
C GLU A 52 -2.01 7.92 -3.08
N GLN A 53 -0.78 7.85 -3.61
CA GLN A 53 -0.54 8.12 -5.04
C GLN A 53 -1.26 7.12 -5.95
N PHE A 54 -1.21 5.82 -5.62
CA PHE A 54 -1.88 4.78 -6.39
C PHE A 54 -3.40 5.01 -6.47
N PHE A 55 -4.07 5.15 -5.32
CA PHE A 55 -5.52 5.32 -5.30
C PHE A 55 -5.97 6.68 -5.84
N GLY A 56 -5.17 7.73 -5.66
CA GLY A 56 -5.39 9.02 -6.30
C GLY A 56 -5.41 8.88 -7.83
N LYS A 57 -4.37 8.27 -8.40
CA LYS A 57 -4.28 8.05 -9.86
C LYS A 57 -5.37 7.12 -10.39
N MET A 58 -5.70 6.07 -9.65
CA MET A 58 -6.82 5.18 -9.99
C MET A 58 -8.13 5.97 -10.06
N SER A 59 -8.41 6.83 -9.07
CA SER A 59 -9.61 7.67 -9.08
C SER A 59 -9.65 8.64 -10.26
N ASP A 60 -8.52 9.25 -10.60
CA ASP A 60 -8.42 10.14 -11.76
C ASP A 60 -8.70 9.39 -13.07
N LEU A 61 -8.12 8.20 -13.24
CA LEU A 61 -8.32 7.37 -14.44
C LEU A 61 -9.76 6.86 -14.60
N LEU A 62 -10.45 6.57 -13.49
CA LEU A 62 -11.82 6.05 -13.53
C LEU A 62 -12.89 7.13 -13.73
N LYS A 63 -12.54 8.41 -13.55
CA LYS A 63 -13.44 9.55 -13.80
C LYS A 63 -13.40 10.04 -15.25
N ALA A 64 -12.40 9.61 -16.02
CA ALA A 64 -12.25 9.92 -17.44
C ALA A 64 -13.11 8.99 -18.30
#